data_AF-B9VTQ7-F1
#
_entry.id   AF-B9VTQ7-F1
#
_cell.length_a   1.000
_cell.length_b   1.000
_cell.length_c   1.000
_cell.angle_alpha   90.00
_cell.angle_beta   90.00
_cell.angle_gamma   90.00
#
_symmetry.space_group_name_H-M   'P 1'
#
loop_
_entity.id
_entity.type
_entity.pdbx_description
1 polymer ?
#
loop_
_entity_poly.entity_id
_entity_poly.type
_entity_poly.pdbx_seq_one_letter_code
_entity_poly.pdbx_strand_id
1 'polypeptide(L)' 'GLWFEGEDEEGNLKFVTVPDRGPNGAPTDVDDDGENERPFALPDFQARIVRFTLDENSRDIEI' A
#
# COMPACT_ATOMS: atom_id res chain seq x y z
N GLY A 1 1.37 -7.18 3.17
CA GLY A 1 2.50 -8.12 2.92
C GLY A 1 2.61 -8.37 1.42
N LEU A 2 3.80 -8.72 0.93
CA LEU A 2 4.06 -8.97 -0.50
C LEU A 2 4.27 -10.48 -0.72
N TRP A 3 3.59 -11.04 -1.71
CA TRP A 3 3.70 -12.44 -2.08
C TRP A 3 4.11 -12.57 -3.55
N PHE A 4 5.06 -13.45 -3.85
CA PHE A 4 5.51 -13.76 -5.20
C PHE A 4 4.68 -14.92 -5.77
N GLU A 5 3.99 -14.67 -6.90
CA GLU A 5 3.15 -15.66 -7.57
C GLU A 5 3.90 -16.44 -8.67
N GLY A 6 5.13 -16.05 -9.01
CA GLY A 6 5.95 -16.68 -10.05
C GLY A 6 6.21 -15.74 -11.23
N GLU A 7 6.75 -16.28 -12.32
CA GLU A 7 6.99 -15.56 -13.58
C GLU A 7 5.83 -15.80 -14.58
N ASP A 8 5.57 -14.84 -15.46
CA ASP A 8 4.71 -15.04 -16.63
C ASP A 8 5.49 -15.62 -17.83
N GLU A 9 4.84 -15.75 -18.98
CA GLU A 9 5.45 -16.32 -20.19
C GLU A 9 6.56 -15.44 -20.79
N GLU A 10 6.57 -14.15 -20.45
CA GLU A 10 7.52 -13.14 -20.92
C GLU A 10 8.70 -12.97 -19.93
N GLY A 11 8.61 -13.62 -18.76
CA GLY A 11 9.60 -13.57 -17.70
C GLY A 11 9.38 -12.44 -16.69
N ASN A 12 8.24 -11.75 -16.73
CA ASN A 12 7.94 -10.72 -15.73
C ASN A 12 7.57 -11.36 -14.39
N LEU A 13 8.04 -10.76 -13.30
CA LEU A 13 7.75 -11.22 -11.95
C LEU A 13 6.33 -10.81 -11.54
N LYS A 14 5.49 -11.77 -11.14
CA LYS A 14 4.12 -11.52 -10.67
C LYS A 14 4.06 -11.47 -9.15
N PHE A 15 3.34 -10.47 -8.64
CA PHE A 15 3.13 -10.30 -7.21
C PHE A 15 1.67 -10.05 -6.87
N VAL A 16 1.31 -10.44 -5.65
CA VAL A 16 0.07 -10.02 -5.00
C VAL A 16 0.38 -9.38 -3.66
N THR A 17 -0.30 -8.27 -3.37
CA THR A 17 -0.17 -7.57 -2.10
C THR A 17 -1.49 -6.98 -1.64
N VAL A 18 -1.60 -6.75 -0.34
CA VAL A 18 -2.55 -5.80 0.24
C VAL A 18 -1.71 -4.64 0.74
N PRO A 19 -1.76 -3.46 0.07
CA PRO A 19 -1.02 -2.28 0.49
C PRO A 19 -1.40 -1.88 1.91
N ASP A 20 -0.40 -1.54 2.71
CA ASP A 20 -0.62 -1.02 4.05
C ASP A 20 -0.97 0.48 3.98
N ARG A 21 -1.79 0.96 4.91
CA ARG A 21 -2.14 2.39 5.02
C ARG A 21 -1.09 3.22 5.75
N GLY A 22 0.00 2.60 6.18
CA GLY A 22 1.04 3.19 7.00
C GLY A 22 0.72 3.18 8.50
N PRO A 23 1.71 3.55 9.32
CA PRO A 23 1.52 3.71 10.76
C PRO A 23 0.51 4.82 11.07
N ASN A 24 -0.12 4.75 12.23
CA ASN A 24 -0.85 5.90 12.75
C ASN A 24 0.15 7.03 13.08
N GLY A 25 -0.24 8.28 12.81
CA GLY A 25 0.49 9.43 13.31
C GLY A 25 0.51 9.47 14.85
N ALA A 26 1.42 10.26 15.41
CA ALA A 26 1.36 10.61 16.83
C ALA A 26 0.01 11.31 17.12
N PRO A 27 -0.52 11.20 18.36
CA PRO A 27 -1.71 11.94 18.73
C PRO A 27 -1.51 13.44 18.55
N THR A 28 -2.50 14.11 17.98
CA THR A 28 -2.54 15.54 17.71
C THR A 28 -3.95 16.03 17.93
N ASP A 29 -4.11 17.26 18.39
CA ASP A 29 -5.39 17.96 18.38
C ASP A 29 -5.88 18.10 16.92
N VAL A 30 -6.99 17.42 16.59
CA VAL A 30 -7.56 17.42 15.23
C VAL A 30 -8.83 18.26 15.09
N ASP A 31 -9.36 18.82 16.19
CA ASP A 31 -10.59 19.62 16.20
C ASP A 31 -10.51 20.90 17.05
N ASP A 32 -9.30 21.30 17.45
CA ASP A 32 -8.96 22.50 18.22
C ASP A 32 -9.65 22.55 19.60
N ASP A 33 -9.94 21.40 20.22
CA ASP A 33 -10.57 21.32 21.54
C ASP A 33 -9.55 21.30 22.71
N GLY A 34 -8.25 21.24 22.39
CA GLY A 34 -7.14 21.23 23.33
C GLY A 34 -6.73 19.85 23.83
N GLU A 35 -7.42 18.78 23.41
CA GLU A 35 -7.05 17.39 23.65
C GLU A 35 -6.32 16.81 22.43
N ASN A 36 -5.67 15.65 22.59
CA ASN A 36 -4.98 15.00 21.48
C ASN A 36 -5.70 13.71 21.08
N GLU A 37 -6.10 13.62 19.82
CA GLU A 37 -6.80 12.47 19.26
C GLU A 37 -5.85 11.62 18.42
N ARG A 38 -6.28 10.39 18.10
CA ARG A 38 -5.62 9.61 17.07
C ARG A 38 -6.00 10.17 15.69
N PRO A 39 -5.06 10.68 14.89
CA PRO A 39 -5.38 11.14 13.55
C PRO A 39 -5.69 9.96 12.61
N PHE A 40 -6.75 10.12 11.83
CA PHE A 40 -7.10 9.23 10.72
C PHE A 40 -6.83 9.93 9.38
N ALA A 41 -5.55 10.02 9.00
CA ALA A 41 -5.12 10.79 7.82
C ALA A 41 -5.69 10.28 6.48
N LEU A 42 -6.17 9.04 6.44
CA LEU A 42 -6.76 8.41 5.25
C LEU A 42 -8.17 7.89 5.58
N PRO A 43 -9.16 8.77 5.78
CA PRO A 43 -10.50 8.39 6.22
C PRO A 43 -11.23 7.50 5.21
N ASP A 44 -10.90 7.65 3.92
CA ASP A 44 -11.50 6.89 2.82
C ASP A 44 -10.65 5.67 2.39
N PHE A 45 -9.57 5.35 3.10
CA PHE A 45 -8.75 4.20 2.76
C PHE A 45 -9.54 2.90 2.90
N GLN A 46 -9.57 2.12 1.82
CA GLN A 46 -10.10 0.78 1.80
C GLN A 46 -9.01 -0.17 1.33
N ALA A 47 -8.74 -1.20 2.13
CA ALA A 47 -7.78 -2.23 1.76
C ALA A 47 -8.25 -2.95 0.48
N ARG A 48 -7.34 -3.13 -0.48
CA ARG A 48 -7.61 -3.83 -1.73
C ARG A 48 -6.49 -4.82 -1.99
N ILE A 49 -6.85 -5.93 -2.64
CA ILE A 49 -5.86 -6.84 -3.21
C ILE A 49 -5.37 -6.21 -4.51
N VAL A 50 -4.07 -6.02 -4.62
CA VAL A 50 -3.40 -5.52 -5.81
C VAL A 50 -2.54 -6.65 -6.35
N ARG A 51 -2.71 -6.96 -7.63
CA ARG A 51 -1.76 -7.77 -8.39
C ARG A 51 -0.99 -6.85 -9.32
N PHE A 52 0.27 -7.15 -9.54
CA PHE A 52 1.10 -6.39 -10.46
C PHE A 52 2.24 -7.25 -11.00
N THR A 53 2.81 -6.83 -12.12
CA THR A 53 4.00 -7.42 -12.74
C THR A 53 5.19 -6.46 -12.64
N LEU A 54 6.41 -7.00 -12.66
CA LEU A 54 7.66 -6.26 -12.76
C LEU A 54 8.51 -6.87 -13.87
N ASP A 55 8.85 -6.07 -14.89
CA ASP A 55 9.94 -6.38 -15.81
C ASP A 55 11.25 -5.91 -15.19
N GLU A 56 12.15 -6.83 -14.86
CA GLU A 56 13.41 -6.50 -14.19
C GLU A 56 14.42 -5.77 -15.11
N ASN A 57 14.26 -5.87 -16.43
CA ASN A 57 15.17 -5.23 -17.38
C ASN A 57 14.86 -3.73 -17.50
N SER A 58 13.59 -3.40 -17.72
CA SER A 58 13.10 -2.02 -17.84
C SER A 58 12.85 -1.36 -16.48
N ARG A 59 12.54 -2.17 -15.46
CA ARG A 59 12.01 -1.76 -14.15
C ARG A 59 10.58 -1.21 -14.21
N ASP A 60 9.86 -1.50 -15.29
CA ASP A 60 8.47 -1.11 -15.44
C ASP A 60 7.57 -1.99 -14.56
N ILE A 61 6.53 -1.37 -13.99
CA ILE A 61 5.52 -2.01 -13.16
C ILE A 61 4.16 -1.81 -13.82
N GLU A 62 3.41 -2.89 -13.98
CA GLU A 62 2.03 -2.88 -14.49
C GLU A 62 1.07 -3.47 -13.45
N ILE A 63 -0.10 -2.84 -13.25
CA ILE A 63 -1.11 -3.20 -12.23
C ILE A 63 -2.40 -3.67 -12.91
#